data_AF-A0A1G2E8I3-F1
#
_entry.id   AF-A0A1G2E8I3-F1
#
_cell.length_a   1.000
_cell.length_b   1.000
_cell.length_c   1.000
_cell.angle_alpha   90.00
_cell.angle_beta   90.00
_cell.angle_gamma   90.00
#
_symmetry.space_group_name_H-M   'P 1'
#
loop_
_entity.id
_entity.type
_entity.pdbx_description
1 polymer ?
#
loop_
_entity_poly.entity_id
_entity_poly.type
_entity_poly.pdbx_seq_one_letter_code
_entity_poly.pdbx_strand_id
1 'polypeptide(L)'
;MLKSHDSGSLAERRERLLELKGIGPETADSIMLYALDKPVFVIDEYTRRLVKKRSLAKNLSYAFLQKLFERNLKKDFRRYQDFHALIVINGKNKTKLSKWKE
;
A
#
# COMPACT_ATOMS: atom_id res chain seq x y z
N MET A 1 23.02 -9.67 -14.64
CA MET A 1 21.95 -10.63 -14.99
C MET A 1 20.63 -9.86 -14.98
N LEU A 2 20.02 -9.69 -16.16
CA LEU A 2 18.73 -9.04 -16.49
C LEU A 2 18.37 -7.72 -15.77
N LYS A 3 18.97 -6.60 -16.19
CA LYS A 3 18.25 -5.31 -16.18
C LYS A 3 17.64 -5.12 -17.56
N SER A 4 16.53 -5.82 -17.82
CA SER A 4 15.73 -5.52 -19.00
C SER A 4 15.21 -4.09 -18.86
N HIS A 5 15.48 -3.32 -19.91
CA HIS A 5 15.24 -1.90 -20.08
C HIS A 5 13.73 -1.63 -20.25
N ASP A 6 12.90 -1.99 -19.28
CA ASP A 6 11.51 -1.55 -19.31
C ASP A 6 11.53 -0.03 -19.06
N SER A 7 11.30 0.76 -20.11
CA SER A 7 11.36 2.23 -20.11
C SER A 7 10.03 2.88 -19.75
N GLY A 8 9.01 2.08 -19.45
CA GLY A 8 7.68 2.57 -19.11
C GLY A 8 7.66 3.46 -17.87
N SER A 9 6.83 4.50 -17.94
CA SER A 9 6.43 5.33 -16.81
C SER A 9 5.83 4.48 -15.68
N LEU A 10 5.74 5.07 -14.49
CA LEU A 10 5.17 4.41 -13.32
C LEU A 10 3.70 4.00 -13.54
N ALA A 11 2.95 4.79 -14.32
CA ALA A 11 1.55 4.50 -14.65
C ALA A 11 1.43 3.29 -15.60
N GLU A 12 2.22 3.26 -16.68
CA GLU A 12 2.18 2.17 -17.67
C GLU A 12 2.55 0.82 -17.04
N ARG A 13 3.51 0.79 -16.12
CA ARG A 13 3.86 -0.44 -15.40
C ARG A 13 2.71 -0.94 -14.54
N ARG A 14 2.04 -0.03 -13.84
CA ARG A 14 0.89 -0.37 -13.00
C ARG A 14 -0.28 -0.88 -13.84
N GLU A 15 -0.52 -0.25 -14.99
CA GLU A 15 -1.57 -0.66 -15.93
C GLU A 15 -1.32 -2.08 -16.45
N ARG A 16 -0.10 -2.38 -16.91
CA ARG A 16 0.30 -3.74 -17.32
C ARG A 16 0.10 -4.78 -16.22
N LEU A 17 0.38 -4.43 -14.96
CA LEU A 17 0.12 -5.33 -13.83
C LEU A 17 -1.38 -5.58 -13.65
N LEU A 18 -2.22 -4.56 -13.81
CA LEU A 18 -3.67 -4.65 -13.65
C LEU A 18 -4.38 -5.39 -14.80
N GLU A 19 -3.76 -5.46 -15.98
CA GLU A 19 -4.25 -6.28 -17.10
C GLU A 19 -4.14 -7.79 -16.82
N LEU A 20 -3.28 -8.20 -15.88
CA LEU A 20 -3.10 -9.61 -15.54
C LEU A 20 -4.28 -10.13 -14.71
N LYS A 21 -4.88 -11.23 -15.17
CA LYS A 21 -6.00 -11.89 -14.49
C LYS A 21 -5.63 -12.23 -13.04
N GLY A 22 -6.42 -11.71 -12.10
CA GLY A 22 -6.23 -11.95 -10.66
C GLY A 22 -5.36 -10.92 -9.94
N ILE A 23 -4.81 -9.92 -10.64
CA ILE A 23 -4.07 -8.81 -10.02
C ILE A 23 -5.00 -7.61 -9.85
N GLY A 24 -5.37 -7.34 -8.59
CA GLY A 24 -6.06 -6.10 -8.22
C GLY A 24 -5.11 -4.95 -7.88
N PRO A 25 -5.65 -3.74 -7.61
CA PRO A 25 -4.87 -2.56 -7.21
C PRO A 25 -3.89 -2.81 -6.06
N GLU A 26 -4.32 -3.52 -5.02
CA GLU A 26 -3.48 -3.82 -3.86
C GLU A 26 -2.27 -4.68 -4.22
N THR A 27 -2.48 -5.74 -5.01
CA THR A 27 -1.41 -6.62 -5.47
C THR A 27 -0.47 -5.90 -6.44
N ALA A 28 -1.02 -5.16 -7.40
CA ALA A 28 -0.23 -4.39 -8.36
C ALA A 28 0.68 -3.39 -7.63
N ASP A 29 0.13 -2.64 -6.68
CA ASP A 29 0.89 -1.62 -5.96
C ASP A 29 1.86 -2.25 -4.95
N SER A 30 1.57 -3.45 -4.42
CA SER A 30 2.52 -4.22 -3.61
C SER A 30 3.73 -4.65 -4.41
N ILE A 31 3.54 -5.12 -5.65
CA ILE A 31 4.65 -5.44 -6.56
C ILE A 31 5.45 -4.18 -6.86
N MET A 32 4.78 -3.08 -7.21
CA MET A 32 5.44 -1.80 -7.50
C MET A 32 6.29 -1.33 -6.30
N LEU A 33 5.75 -1.40 -5.09
CA LEU A 33 6.42 -0.92 -3.88
C LEU A 33 7.55 -1.83 -3.40
N TYR A 34 7.32 -3.14 -3.32
CA TYR A 34 8.26 -4.07 -2.69
C TYR A 34 9.22 -4.77 -3.66
N ALA A 35 8.78 -5.04 -4.90
CA ALA A 35 9.61 -5.74 -5.88
C ALA A 35 10.33 -4.78 -6.83
N LEU A 36 9.73 -3.61 -7.12
CA LEU A 36 10.24 -2.66 -8.12
C LEU A 36 10.75 -1.34 -7.51
N ASP A 37 10.78 -1.22 -6.18
CA ASP A 37 11.23 -0.05 -5.42
C ASP A 37 10.61 1.27 -5.93
N LYS A 38 9.33 1.24 -6.32
CA LYS A 38 8.61 2.43 -6.77
C LYS A 38 7.84 3.06 -5.61
N PRO A 39 7.85 4.40 -5.48
CA PRO A 39 7.16 5.09 -4.41
C PRO A 39 5.64 5.17 -4.69
N VAL A 40 4.97 4.02 -4.62
CA VAL A 40 3.52 3.86 -4.71
C VAL A 40 3.01 3.36 -3.36
N PHE A 41 2.06 4.06 -2.77
CA PHE A 41 1.56 3.67 -1.44
C PHE A 41 0.48 2.59 -1.57
N VAL A 42 0.65 1.47 -0.86
CA VAL A 42 -0.29 0.34 -0.87
C VAL A 42 -1.43 0.61 0.12
N ILE A 43 -2.67 0.37 -0.32
CA ILE A 43 -3.87 0.48 0.53
C ILE A 43 -4.49 -0.90 0.74
N ASP A 44 -4.12 -1.53 1.85
CA ASP A 44 -4.71 -2.78 2.32
C ASP A 44 -5.84 -2.54 3.35
N GLU A 45 -6.42 -3.62 3.85
CA GLU A 45 -7.47 -3.56 4.86
C GLU A 45 -6.97 -3.04 6.22
N TYR A 46 -5.68 -3.20 6.56
CA TYR A 46 -5.12 -2.61 7.79
C TYR A 46 -5.05 -1.08 7.68
N THR A 47 -4.70 -0.57 6.50
CA THR A 47 -4.67 0.86 6.18
C THR A 47 -6.06 1.47 6.24
N ARG A 48 -7.07 0.83 5.64
CA ARG A 48 -8.47 1.28 5.72
C ARG A 48 -8.98 1.33 7.15
N ARG A 49 -8.69 0.29 7.95
CA ARG A 49 -9.05 0.23 9.37
C ARG A 49 -8.39 1.33 10.18
N LEU A 50 -7.11 1.62 9.92
CA LEU A 50 -6.41 2.72 10.58
C LEU A 50 -7.07 4.07 10.29
N VAL A 51 -7.33 4.36 9.02
CA VAL A 51 -7.96 5.62 8.57
C VAL A 51 -9.33 5.79 9.20
N LYS A 52 -10.17 4.74 9.16
CA LYS A 52 -11.49 4.75 9.78
C LYS A 52 -11.41 4.96 11.30
N LYS A 53 -10.53 4.23 11.98
CA LYS A 53 -10.37 4.30 13.45
C LYS A 53 -9.90 5.67 13.93
N ARG A 54 -9.05 6.33 13.13
CA ARG A 54 -8.49 7.65 13.46
C ARG A 54 -9.30 8.79 12.86
N SER A 55 -10.43 8.51 12.21
CA SER A 55 -11.28 9.50 11.53
C SER A 55 -10.52 10.39 10.55
N LEU A 56 -9.50 9.85 9.87
CA LEU A 56 -8.62 10.64 8.99
C LEU A 56 -9.30 10.97 7.65
N ALA A 57 -10.27 10.18 7.23
CA ALA A 57 -11.06 10.42 6.04
C ALA A 57 -12.43 9.73 6.11
N LYS A 58 -13.42 10.33 5.45
CA LYS A 58 -14.74 9.72 5.24
C LYS A 58 -14.77 8.80 4.02
N ASN A 59 -14.08 9.19 2.95
CA ASN A 59 -13.95 8.36 1.76
C ASN A 59 -12.86 7.31 1.99
N LEU A 60 -13.23 6.03 1.88
CA LEU A 60 -12.32 4.90 2.09
C LEU A 60 -11.99 4.16 0.80
N SER A 61 -12.25 4.74 -0.39
CA SER A 61 -11.89 4.10 -1.66
C SER A 61 -10.38 3.98 -1.81
N TYR A 62 -9.92 2.96 -2.55
CA TYR A 62 -8.49 2.69 -2.74
C TYR A 62 -7.77 3.92 -3.31
N ALA A 63 -8.27 4.44 -4.43
CA ALA A 63 -7.67 5.57 -5.14
C ALA A 63 -7.65 6.86 -4.31
N PHE A 64 -8.70 7.11 -3.51
CA PHE A 64 -8.72 8.27 -2.63
C PHE A 64 -7.67 8.16 -1.52
N LEU A 65 -7.61 7.01 -0.84
CA LEU A 65 -6.66 6.80 0.25
C LEU A 65 -5.22 6.79 -0.24
N GLN A 66 -4.92 6.16 -1.38
CA GLN A 66 -3.57 6.19 -1.96
C GLN A 66 -3.10 7.63 -2.18
N LYS A 67 -3.94 8.46 -2.82
CA LYS A 67 -3.64 9.89 -3.00
C LYS A 67 -3.50 10.63 -1.67
N LEU A 68 -4.30 10.29 -0.65
CA LEU A 68 -4.18 10.89 0.68
C LEU A 68 -2.81 10.63 1.29
N PHE A 69 -2.32 9.38 1.28
CA PHE A 69 -1.00 9.06 1.85
C PHE A 69 0.13 9.65 0.99
N GLU A 70 0.09 9.49 -0.33
CA GLU A 70 1.16 9.99 -1.22
C GLU A 70 1.29 11.51 -1.26
N ARG A 71 0.21 12.26 -1.00
CA ARG A 71 0.25 13.72 -0.89
C ARG A 71 0.82 14.22 0.44
N ASN A 72 0.71 13.43 1.50
CA ASN A 72 1.08 13.83 2.86
C ASN A 72 2.40 13.22 3.35
N LEU A 73 2.97 12.28 2.60
CA LEU A 73 4.26 11.65 2.90
C LEU A 73 5.33 12.09 1.89
N LYS A 74 6.59 12.18 2.34
CA LYS A 74 7.72 12.42 1.44
C LYS A 74 7.86 11.24 0.48
N LYS A 75 7.91 11.53 -0.83
CA LYS A 75 7.97 10.53 -1.90
C LYS A 75 9.30 9.76 -1.87
N ASP A 76 9.27 8.59 -1.26
CA ASP A 76 10.42 7.69 -1.09
C ASP A 76 9.88 6.28 -0.83
N PHE A 77 10.30 5.31 -1.65
CA PHE A 77 9.78 3.94 -1.55
C PHE A 77 10.13 3.29 -0.22
N ARG A 78 11.30 3.57 0.38
CA ARG A 78 11.69 3.00 1.68
C ARG A 78 10.77 3.48 2.79
N ARG A 79 10.45 4.78 2.77
CA ARG A 79 9.50 5.37 3.73
C ARG A 79 8.11 4.76 3.58
N TYR A 80 7.68 4.48 2.35
CA TYR A 80 6.38 3.86 2.10
C TYR A 80 6.36 2.40 2.58
N GLN A 81 7.43 1.64 2.34
CA GLN A 81 7.62 0.28 2.88
C GLN A 81 7.56 0.28 4.41
N ASP A 82 8.37 1.13 5.07
CA ASP A 82 8.42 1.24 6.53
C ASP A 82 7.06 1.63 7.12
N PHE A 83 6.43 2.64 6.54
CA PHE A 83 5.15 3.14 7.05
C PHE A 83 4.03 2.11 6.87
N HIS A 84 3.95 1.45 5.72
CA HIS A 84 3.01 0.35 5.50
C HIS A 84 3.24 -0.79 6.50
N ALA A 85 4.49 -1.19 6.73
CA ALA A 85 4.83 -2.22 7.72
C ALA A 85 4.35 -1.83 9.14
N LEU A 86 4.55 -0.57 9.56
CA LEU A 86 4.08 -0.07 10.85
C LEU A 86 2.55 -0.12 10.97
N ILE A 87 1.81 0.21 9.91
CA ILE A 87 0.34 0.11 9.88
C ILE A 87 -0.10 -1.35 10.12
N VAL A 88 0.50 -2.30 9.40
CA VAL A 88 0.20 -3.74 9.51
C VAL A 88 0.52 -4.25 10.92
N ILE A 89 1.68 -3.89 11.48
CA ILE A 89 2.08 -4.28 12.85
C ILE A 89 1.09 -3.74 13.89
N ASN A 90 0.74 -2.45 13.82
CA ASN A 90 -0.25 -1.84 14.71
C ASN A 90 -1.64 -2.49 14.57
N GLY A 91 -2.00 -2.93 13.36
CA GLY A 91 -3.23 -3.66 13.10
C GLY A 91 -3.26 -5.04 13.74
N LYS A 92 -2.18 -5.83 13.58
CA LYS A 92 -2.07 -7.20 14.09
C LYS A 92 -1.92 -7.29 15.61
N ASN A 93 -1.17 -6.36 16.24
CA ASN A 93 -0.93 -6.41 17.68
C ASN A 93 -2.20 -6.27 18.52
N LYS A 94 -3.25 -5.61 18.01
CA LYS A 94 -4.51 -5.45 18.73
C LYS A 94 -5.37 -6.72 18.76
N THR A 95 -5.23 -7.59 17.77
CA THR A 95 -5.94 -8.88 17.73
C THR A 95 -5.39 -9.86 18.76
N LYS A 96 -4.14 -9.69 19.22
CA LYS A 96 -3.58 -10.54 20.28
C LYS A 96 -4.12 -10.15 21.66
N LEU A 97 -4.27 -8.86 21.99
CA LEU A 97 -4.75 -8.43 23.32
C LEU A 97 -6.18 -8.89 23.65
N SER A 98 -7.04 -9.12 22.64
CA SER A 98 -8.40 -9.63 22.85
C SER A 98 -8.46 -11.14 23.12
N LYS A 99 -7.36 -11.89 22.92
CA LYS A 99 -7.30 -13.35 23.13
C LYS A 99 -6.74 -13.77 24.49
N TRP A 100 -6.38 -12.84 25.36
CA TRP A 100 -5.81 -13.11 26.70
C TRP A 100 -6.64 -12.46 27.83
N LYS A 101 -7.96 -12.38 27.64
CA LYS A 101 -8.92 -11.86 28.64
C LYS A 101 -9.92 -12.95 29.07
N GLU A 102 -9.47 -14.20 29.16
CA GLU A 102 -10.17 -15.28 29.87
C GLU A 102 -9.32 -15.69 31.07
#